data_AF-A0A926GZE7-F1
#
_entry.id   AF-A0A926GZE7-F1
#
_cell.length_a   1.000
_cell.length_b   1.000
_cell.length_c   1.000
_cell.angle_alpha   90.00
_cell.angle_beta   90.00
_cell.angle_gamma   90.00
#
_symmetry.space_group_name_H-M   'P 1'
#
loop_
_entity.id
_entity.type
_entity.pdbx_description
1 polymer ?
#
loop_
_entity_poly.entity_id
_entity_poly.type
_entity_poly.pdbx_seq_one_letter_code
_entity_poly.pdbx_strand_id
1 'polypeptide(L)'
;MKSRIQISRRERQAFTLIELLVVIAIIAILAAILFPVFATAREKARQTACLSNMKQMGTALQMYAQDADGGMPPWNQGWTGPATNPLN
;
A
#
# COMPACT_ATOMS: atom_id res chain seq x y z
N MET A 1 40.65 2.72 -57.16
CA MET A 1 39.51 2.67 -56.22
C MET A 1 39.79 1.61 -55.15
N LYS A 2 40.42 1.96 -54.02
CA LYS A 2 40.62 1.03 -52.89
C LYS A 2 40.16 1.73 -51.60
N SER A 3 38.88 1.55 -51.28
CA SER A 3 38.26 1.98 -50.04
C SER A 3 38.68 1.03 -48.91
N ARG A 4 39.40 1.56 -47.91
CA ARG A 4 39.76 0.81 -46.69
C ARG A 4 38.59 0.88 -45.72
N ILE A 5 38.00 -0.27 -45.42
CA ILE A 5 36.99 -0.43 -44.37
C ILE A 5 37.73 -0.43 -43.03
N GLN A 6 37.51 0.59 -42.20
CA GLN A 6 38.06 0.69 -40.85
C GLN A 6 37.11 0.00 -39.86
N ILE A 7 37.46 -1.22 -39.43
CA ILE A 7 36.70 -1.95 -38.40
C ILE A 7 37.13 -1.40 -37.04
N SER A 8 36.29 -0.57 -36.41
CA SER A 8 36.50 -0.09 -35.05
C SER A 8 36.41 -1.26 -34.06
N ARG A 9 37.55 -1.77 -33.58
CA ARG A 9 37.55 -2.70 -32.43
C ARG A 9 37.04 -1.92 -31.21
N ARG A 10 35.81 -2.20 -30.79
CA ARG A 10 35.34 -1.82 -29.46
C ARG A 10 36.17 -2.61 -28.44
N GLU A 11 37.04 -1.91 -27.73
CA GLU A 11 37.68 -2.38 -26.50
C GLU A 11 36.57 -2.94 -25.59
N ARG A 12 36.51 -4.26 -25.44
CA ARG A 12 35.57 -4.89 -24.51
C ARG A 12 36.16 -4.75 -23.12
N GLN A 13 35.61 -3.81 -22.34
CA GLN A 13 35.93 -3.70 -20.92
C GLN A 13 35.41 -4.95 -20.21
N ALA A 14 36.32 -5.79 -19.72
CA ALA A 14 35.99 -6.92 -18.86
C ALA A 14 35.88 -6.41 -17.42
N PHE A 15 34.73 -6.64 -16.78
CA PHE A 15 34.56 -6.39 -15.35
C PHE A 15 35.46 -7.34 -14.55
N THR A 16 36.09 -6.80 -13.51
CA THR A 16 36.84 -7.62 -12.57
C THR A 16 35.86 -8.42 -11.71
N LEU A 17 36.17 -9.69 -11.40
CA LEU A 17 35.30 -10.52 -10.54
C LEU A 17 35.04 -9.89 -9.17
N ILE A 18 36.00 -9.10 -8.67
CA ILE A 18 35.90 -8.38 -7.41
C ILE A 18 34.84 -7.26 -7.42
N GLU A 19 34.71 -6.53 -8.53
CA GLU A 19 33.66 -5.49 -8.66
C GLU A 19 32.27 -6.09 -8.58
N LEU A 20 32.05 -7.24 -9.21
CA LEU A 20 30.75 -7.92 -9.13
C LEU A 20 30.51 -8.52 -7.74
N LEU A 21 31.55 -9.08 -7.12
CA LEU A 21 31.46 -9.71 -5.80
C LEU A 21 31.12 -8.70 -4.70
N VAL A 22 31.73 -7.52 -4.69
CA VAL A 22 31.43 -6.51 -3.66
C VAL A 22 30.00 -5.98 -3.79
N VAL A 23 29.50 -5.83 -5.02
CA VAL A 23 28.14 -5.33 -5.27
C VAL A 23 27.08 -6.30 -4.74
N ILE A 24 27.20 -7.59 -5.04
CA ILE A 24 26.25 -8.58 -4.53
C ILE A 24 26.32 -8.70 -3.00
N ALA A 25 27.50 -8.52 -2.41
CA ALA A 25 27.67 -8.54 -0.95
C ALA A 25 26.90 -7.38 -0.29
N ILE A 26 27.01 -6.17 -0.83
CA ILE A 26 26.26 -5.01 -0.32
C ILE A 26 24.76 -5.22 -0.50
N ILE A 27 24.30 -5.69 -1.66
CA ILE A 27 22.88 -5.97 -1.92
C ILE A 27 22.34 -7.01 -0.93
N ALA A 28 23.11 -8.08 -0.64
CA ALA A 28 22.71 -9.12 0.30
C ALA A 28 22.51 -8.59 1.72
N ILE A 29 23.40 -7.72 2.20
CA ILE A 29 23.28 -7.08 3.52
C ILE A 29 22.03 -6.20 3.59
N LEU A 30 21.80 -5.37 2.57
CA LEU A 30 20.62 -4.50 2.51
C LEU A 30 19.32 -5.32 2.45
N ALA A 31 19.29 -6.34 1.61
CA ALA A 31 18.13 -7.21 1.45
C ALA A 31 17.81 -7.99 2.74
N ALA A 32 18.83 -8.47 3.46
CA ALA A 32 18.68 -9.19 4.73
C ALA A 32 17.95 -8.36 5.80
N ILE A 33 18.14 -7.03 5.80
CA ILE A 33 17.42 -6.13 6.72
C ILE A 33 16.07 -5.72 6.14
N LEU A 34 15.98 -5.51 4.82
CA LEU A 34 14.77 -5.01 4.18
C LEU A 34 13.63 -6.05 4.19
N PHE A 35 13.92 -7.32 3.92
CA PHE A 35 12.90 -8.39 3.91
C PHE A 35 12.12 -8.54 5.23
N PRO A 36 12.76 -8.69 6.41
CA PRO A 36 12.03 -8.85 7.67
C PRO A 36 11.27 -7.58 8.08
N VAL A 37 11.85 -6.40 7.83
CA VAL A 37 11.20 -5.12 8.14
C VAL A 37 9.99 -4.88 7.24
N PHE A 38 10.08 -5.23 5.96
CA PHE A 38 9.00 -5.04 4.99
C PHE A 38 7.73 -5.84 5.35
N ALA A 39 7.89 -7.10 5.79
CA ALA A 39 6.76 -7.92 6.22
C ALA A 39 6.00 -7.30 7.41
N THR A 40 6.75 -6.85 8.41
CA THR A 40 6.18 -6.19 9.61
C THR A 40 5.52 -4.86 9.24
N ALA A 41 6.17 -4.04 8.42
CA ALA A 41 5.65 -2.75 7.98
C ALA A 41 4.34 -2.89 7.20
N ARG A 42 4.22 -3.91 6.33
CA ARG A 42 3.00 -4.20 5.57
C ARG A 42 1.84 -4.56 6.49
N GLU A 43 2.08 -5.39 7.49
CA GLU A 43 1.04 -5.77 8.45
C GLU A 43 0.60 -4.57 9.31
N LYS A 44 1.56 -3.73 9.75
CA LYS A 44 1.24 -2.47 10.41
C LYS A 44 0.42 -1.54 9.53
N ALA A 45 0.73 -1.42 8.24
CA ALA A 45 -0.06 -0.62 7.31
C ALA A 45 -1.51 -1.11 7.19
N ARG A 46 -1.74 -2.43 7.16
CA ARG A 46 -3.10 -3.01 7.17
C ARG A 46 -3.84 -2.68 8.46
N GLN A 47 -3.17 -2.80 9.61
CA GLN A 47 -3.75 -2.43 10.92
C GLN A 47 -4.12 -0.95 10.96
N THR A 48 -3.23 -0.06 10.49
CA THR A 48 -3.49 1.39 10.42
C THR A 48 -4.67 1.71 9.52
N ALA A 49 -4.80 1.05 8.35
CA ALA A 49 -5.95 1.23 7.47
C ALA A 49 -7.27 0.80 8.14
N CYS A 50 -7.28 -0.36 8.80
CA CYS A 50 -8.44 -0.83 9.55
C CYS A 50 -8.82 0.13 10.68
N LEU A 51 -7.83 0.59 11.46
CA LEU A 51 -8.05 1.55 12.55
C LEU A 51 -8.59 2.88 12.02
N SER A 52 -8.11 3.35 10.87
CA SER A 52 -8.64 4.54 10.20
C SER A 52 -10.12 4.38 9.83
N ASN A 53 -10.50 3.22 9.26
CA ASN A 53 -11.89 2.93 8.92
C ASN A 53 -12.78 2.88 10.17
N MET A 54 -12.32 2.22 11.24
CA MET A 54 -13.05 2.17 12.51
C MET A 54 -13.23 3.56 13.13
N LYS A 55 -12.18 4.40 13.08
CA LYS A 55 -12.27 5.79 13.52
C LYS A 55 -13.32 6.55 12.72
N GLN A 56 -13.32 6.42 11.39
CA GLN A 56 -14.31 7.07 10.52
C GLN A 56 -15.75 6.62 10.84
N MET A 57 -15.96 5.32 11.05
CA MET A 57 -17.27 4.80 11.47
C MET A 57 -17.67 5.31 12.85
N GLY A 58 -16.78 5.26 13.84
CA GLY A 58 -17.05 5.76 15.19
C GLY A 58 -17.40 7.25 15.20
N THR A 59 -16.69 8.07 14.42
CA THR A 59 -17.02 9.48 14.22
C THR A 59 -18.40 9.63 13.57
N ALA A 60 -18.72 8.85 12.53
CA ALA A 60 -20.04 8.90 11.90
C ALA A 60 -21.17 8.51 12.88
N LEU A 61 -20.96 7.50 13.72
CA LEU A 61 -21.90 7.10 14.76
C LEU A 61 -22.09 8.21 15.81
N GLN A 62 -21.00 8.88 16.21
CA GLN A 62 -21.07 9.99 17.15
C GLN A 62 -21.85 11.17 16.56
N MET A 63 -21.63 11.50 15.28
CA MET A 63 -22.40 12.52 14.57
C MET A 63 -23.88 12.17 14.52
N TYR A 64 -24.21 10.92 14.16
CA TYR A 64 -25.60 10.45 14.14
C TYR A 64 -26.27 10.56 15.52
N ALA A 65 -25.59 10.11 16.58
CA ALA A 65 -26.14 10.16 17.93
C ALA A 65 -26.34 11.60 18.42
N GLN A 66 -25.52 12.55 17.98
CA GLN A 66 -25.70 13.98 18.28
C GLN A 66 -26.94 14.56 17.59
N ASP A 67 -27.24 14.13 16.36
CA ASP A 67 -28.39 14.61 15.59
C ASP A 67 -29.71 13.91 15.97
N ALA A 68 -29.65 12.71 16.56
CA ALA A 68 -30.81 11.86 16.88
C ALA A 68 -31.07 11.69 18.40
N ASP A 69 -30.77 12.71 19.22
CA ASP A 69 -31.00 12.71 20.68
C ASP A 69 -30.40 11.49 21.43
N GLY A 70 -29.21 11.04 21.00
CA GLY A 70 -28.52 9.88 21.59
C GLY A 70 -28.94 8.52 21.03
N GLY A 71 -29.80 8.49 20.02
CA GLY A 71 -30.20 7.26 19.34
C GLY A 71 -29.06 6.61 18.54
N MET A 72 -28.94 5.29 18.62
CA MET A 72 -28.02 4.51 17.78
C MET A 72 -28.59 4.35 16.37
N PRO A 73 -27.77 4.34 15.29
CA PRO A 73 -28.26 4.01 13.97
C PRO A 73 -28.88 2.62 13.99
N PRO A 74 -30.01 2.45 13.31
CA PRO A 74 -30.86 1.31 13.57
C PRO A 74 -30.30 0.05 12.90
N TRP A 75 -30.00 -0.96 13.71
CA TRP A 75 -29.21 -2.14 13.32
C TRP A 75 -30.02 -3.22 12.59
N ASN A 76 -31.34 -3.24 12.84
CA ASN A 76 -32.29 -4.15 12.22
C ASN A 76 -33.61 -3.41 12.02
N GLN A 77 -33.65 -2.48 11.07
CA GLN A 77 -34.92 -2.11 10.47
C GLN A 77 -35.08 -3.04 9.29
N GLY A 78 -35.75 -4.18 9.51
CA GLY A 78 -36.29 -4.95 8.40
C GLY A 78 -36.98 -3.97 7.45
N TRP A 79 -36.70 -4.09 6.16
CA TRP A 79 -37.29 -3.23 5.13
C TRP A 79 -38.81 -3.50 5.10
N THR A 80 -39.56 -2.89 6.01
CA THR A 80 -41.01 -2.83 5.93
C THR A 80 -41.30 -1.80 4.85
N GLY A 81 -41.69 -2.27 3.67
CA GLY A 81 -42.19 -1.43 2.58
C GLY A 81 -43.28 -0.46 3.05
N PRO A 82 -43.70 0.45 2.17
CA PRO A 82 -43.90 1.85 2.49
C PRO A 82 -44.77 2.09 3.72
N ALA A 83 -44.20 2.88 4.64
CA ALA A 83 -44.95 3.62 5.63
C ALA A 83 -45.94 4.54 4.93
N THR A 84 -47.23 4.22 4.98
CA THR A 84 -48.27 5.24 4.80
C THR A 84 -48.34 6.03 6.10
N ASN A 85 -47.54 7.08 6.24
CA ASN A 85 -47.92 8.17 7.12
C ASN A 85 -48.51 9.26 6.23
N PRO A 86 -49.84 9.50 6.27
CA PRO A 86 -50.43 10.59 5.52
C PRO A 86 -49.92 11.92 6.08
N LEU A 87 -49.47 12.75 5.17
CA LEU A 87 -48.95 14.10 5.35
C LEU A 87 -49.74 14.92 6.39
N ASN A 88 -49.03 15.48 7.37
CA ASN A 88 -49.30 16.80 7.93
C ASN A 88 -47.99 17.58 7.92
#